data_AF-A0A554MU34-F1
#
_entry.id   AF-A0A554MU34-F1
#
_cell.length_a   1.000
_cell.length_b   1.000
_cell.length_c   1.000
_cell.angle_alpha   90.00
_cell.angle_beta   90.00
_cell.angle_gamma   90.00
#
_symmetry.space_group_name_H-M   'P 1'
#
loop_
_entity.id
_entity.type
_entity.pdbx_description
1 polymer ?
#
loop_
_entity_poly.entity_id
_entity_poly.type
_entity_poly.pdbx_seq_one_letter_code
_entity_poly.pdbx_strand_id
1 'polypeptide(L)'
;MEWSGLKRPSAVLVFLLLILSVGVAPVTAQDQEPNDDFDSAQAISEGARDGQIQNGESDFYKIDATTVDAIDLSLGIDSDSVNLVLYGPDRRQLGSDFVDRTGRAEITRKVPENGTYYIEVVGTNAGTTTSYDLDVDVITPSENDEFAPNDDFDSAADVPERVSRAKIWGGESDFYKIDATTVDAIDLSLGINSDSVNLVLYGPDRRQLGGDFVDRTGRAEITRKVPENGTYYIEVVGTNAGTTTSYDLDVDVITPSENDEFAPNDDFDSAAPINNEVSRGKIWGGESDLYAVGLDAGEQVSLEVGINSDSVNLVLYGPNREQLGRDFVDRTGRAEITRTVSESGTYYVEVVGTDAGTTTNYRLISNRTGVPEDTDPLTPVERFDTNGEPGIQGDEVLDAISEFNEGGDVEATDVLDVISAFNENSG
;
A
#
# COMPACT_ATOMS: atom_id res chain seq x y z
N MET A 1 55.91 -66.63 51.46
CA MET A 1 57.23 -66.11 51.06
C MET A 1 57.02 -64.81 50.31
N GLU A 2 57.76 -63.82 50.77
CA GLU A 2 57.97 -62.44 50.32
C GLU A 2 57.65 -62.02 48.88
N TRP A 3 57.01 -60.83 48.83
CA TRP A 3 57.37 -59.59 48.11
C TRP A 3 57.56 -59.54 46.58
N SER A 4 56.68 -58.72 46.00
CA SER A 4 56.97 -57.49 45.25
C SER A 4 57.11 -57.50 43.72
N GLY A 5 56.55 -56.44 43.13
CA GLY A 5 56.78 -55.96 41.77
C GLY A 5 55.50 -55.94 40.93
N LEU A 6 55.06 -54.86 40.29
CA LEU A 6 55.52 -53.48 40.17
C LEU A 6 54.34 -52.75 39.49
N LYS A 7 53.80 -51.68 40.09
CA LYS A 7 52.82 -50.81 39.42
C LYS A 7 53.51 -50.11 38.25
N ARG A 8 52.99 -50.25 37.03
CA ARG A 8 53.34 -49.37 35.91
C ARG A 8 52.34 -48.22 35.85
N PRO A 9 52.78 -46.95 35.86
CA PRO A 9 51.92 -45.85 35.47
C PRO A 9 51.89 -45.76 33.94
N SER A 10 50.69 -45.63 33.38
CA SER A 10 50.51 -45.27 31.97
C SER A 10 50.91 -43.81 31.79
N ALA A 11 52.02 -43.57 31.08
CA ALA A 11 52.38 -42.23 30.63
C ALA A 11 51.43 -41.82 29.50
N VAL A 12 50.57 -40.83 29.76
CA VAL A 12 49.85 -40.10 28.72
C VAL A 12 50.85 -39.08 28.17
N LEU A 13 51.33 -39.33 26.95
CA LEU A 13 52.14 -38.39 26.19
C LEU A 13 51.21 -37.32 25.63
N VAL A 14 51.09 -36.18 26.30
CA VAL A 14 50.42 -34.99 25.75
C VAL A 14 51.37 -34.39 24.71
N PHE A 15 51.06 -34.60 23.43
CA PHE A 15 51.66 -33.84 22.35
C PHE A 15 51.06 -32.42 22.40
N LEU A 16 51.80 -31.48 22.98
CA LEU A 16 51.51 -30.06 22.85
C LEU A 16 51.91 -29.65 21.43
N LEU A 17 50.96 -29.66 20.50
CA LEU A 17 51.15 -29.12 19.15
C LEU A 17 51.14 -27.60 19.28
N LEU A 18 52.33 -27.00 19.37
CA LEU A 18 52.51 -25.56 19.27
C LEU A 18 52.31 -25.18 17.79
N ILE A 19 51.08 -24.86 17.41
CA ILE A 19 50.82 -24.22 16.11
C ILE A 19 51.34 -22.79 16.25
N LEU A 20 52.54 -22.53 15.74
CA LEU A 20 52.94 -21.16 15.41
C LEU A 20 52.01 -20.69 14.29
N SER A 21 50.99 -19.91 14.64
CA SER A 21 50.30 -19.06 13.68
C SER A 21 51.31 -18.02 13.22
N VAL A 22 52.00 -18.28 12.12
CA VAL A 22 52.66 -17.19 11.39
C VAL A 22 51.50 -16.34 10.87
N GLY A 23 51.26 -15.21 11.53
CA GLY A 23 50.39 -14.17 10.99
C GLY A 23 51.02 -13.72 9.69
N VAL A 24 50.52 -14.23 8.57
CA VAL A 24 50.80 -13.65 7.26
C VAL A 24 50.03 -12.34 7.28
N ALA A 25 50.76 -11.23 7.46
CA ALA A 25 50.15 -9.92 7.21
C ALA A 25 49.58 -9.96 5.78
N PRO A 26 48.36 -9.45 5.55
CA PRO A 26 47.83 -9.37 4.20
C PRO A 26 48.85 -8.65 3.32
N VAL A 27 49.17 -9.23 2.18
CA VAL A 27 50.08 -8.62 1.21
C VAL A 27 49.24 -7.61 0.43
N THR A 28 49.36 -6.33 0.78
CA THR A 28 48.73 -5.24 0.01
C THR A 28 49.42 -5.11 -1.35
N ALA A 29 48.65 -5.00 -2.42
CA ALA A 29 49.21 -4.75 -3.74
C ALA A 29 49.87 -3.36 -3.75
N GLN A 30 50.95 -3.19 -4.52
CA GLN A 30 51.61 -1.89 -4.65
C GLN A 30 51.30 -1.30 -6.02
N ASP A 31 51.16 0.02 -6.04
CA ASP A 31 51.17 0.82 -7.25
C ASP A 31 52.39 0.51 -8.18
N GLN A 32 52.21 0.67 -9.49
CA GLN A 32 53.25 0.47 -10.50
C GLN A 32 53.31 1.60 -11.53
N GLU A 33 54.36 2.40 -11.40
CA GLU A 33 54.67 3.50 -12.31
C GLU A 33 55.28 3.06 -13.66
N PRO A 34 54.99 3.77 -14.77
CA PRO A 34 54.11 4.94 -14.86
C PRO A 34 52.62 4.57 -14.98
N ASN A 35 51.75 5.26 -14.25
CA ASN A 35 50.29 5.19 -14.41
C ASN A 35 49.61 6.57 -14.43
N ASP A 36 50.30 7.58 -14.97
CA ASP A 36 49.90 9.00 -14.94
C ASP A 36 48.65 9.42 -15.72
N ASP A 37 48.05 8.54 -16.53
CA ASP A 37 46.91 8.88 -17.39
C ASP A 37 46.02 7.66 -17.73
N PHE A 38 44.89 7.92 -18.39
CA PHE A 38 43.96 6.88 -18.83
C PHE A 38 44.59 5.76 -19.69
N ASP A 39 45.57 6.09 -20.53
CA ASP A 39 46.18 5.15 -21.46
C ASP A 39 47.26 4.29 -20.76
N SER A 40 47.93 4.84 -19.74
CA SER A 40 48.89 4.14 -18.87
C SER A 40 48.26 3.47 -17.65
N ALA A 41 46.97 3.73 -17.38
CA ALA A 41 46.26 3.24 -16.20
C ALA A 41 46.52 1.77 -15.87
N GLN A 42 46.92 1.51 -14.62
CA GLN A 42 47.25 0.17 -14.13
C GLN A 42 45.96 -0.67 -14.00
N ALA A 43 45.92 -1.83 -14.66
CA ALA A 43 44.83 -2.79 -14.45
C ALA A 43 44.94 -3.40 -13.04
N ILE A 44 43.84 -3.37 -12.28
CA ILE A 44 43.77 -3.88 -10.92
C ILE A 44 42.64 -4.89 -10.74
N SER A 45 42.74 -5.70 -9.69
CA SER A 45 41.64 -6.46 -9.12
C SER A 45 41.17 -5.80 -7.84
N GLU A 46 40.05 -6.28 -7.29
CA GLU A 46 39.56 -5.90 -5.97
C GLU A 46 40.61 -6.05 -4.85
N GLY A 47 40.38 -5.29 -3.78
CA GLY A 47 41.13 -5.27 -2.54
C GLY A 47 42.04 -4.06 -2.38
N ALA A 48 42.71 -4.03 -1.23
CA ALA A 48 43.55 -2.91 -0.83
C ALA A 48 44.86 -2.81 -1.64
N ARG A 49 45.23 -1.56 -1.93
CA ARG A 49 46.44 -1.16 -2.64
C ARG A 49 47.07 0.04 -1.95
N ASP A 50 48.38 -0.01 -1.76
CA ASP A 50 49.14 1.17 -1.33
C ASP A 50 49.75 1.85 -2.56
N GLY A 51 49.75 3.19 -2.53
CA GLY A 51 50.41 4.02 -3.53
C GLY A 51 50.97 5.29 -2.92
N GLN A 52 51.60 6.13 -3.74
CA GLN A 52 52.18 7.38 -3.28
C GLN A 52 52.11 8.44 -4.36
N ILE A 53 51.44 9.55 -4.06
CA ILE A 53 51.50 10.75 -4.89
C ILE A 53 52.81 11.48 -4.61
N GLN A 54 53.54 11.86 -5.66
CA GLN A 54 54.71 12.74 -5.57
C GLN A 54 54.52 13.99 -6.43
N ASN A 55 54.82 15.15 -5.85
CA ASN A 55 54.74 16.44 -6.53
C ASN A 55 53.38 16.69 -7.25
N GLY A 56 52.29 16.18 -6.69
CA GLY A 56 50.95 16.35 -7.21
C GLY A 56 50.67 15.63 -8.52
N GLU A 57 51.36 14.52 -8.80
CA GLU A 57 51.02 13.63 -9.91
C GLU A 57 49.66 12.94 -9.72
N SER A 58 49.33 12.08 -10.67
CA SER A 58 48.06 11.37 -10.75
C SER A 58 48.34 9.89 -10.93
N ASP A 59 47.67 9.05 -10.16
CA ASP A 59 47.79 7.60 -10.30
C ASP A 59 46.47 7.09 -10.86
N PHE A 60 46.49 6.55 -12.08
CA PHE A 60 45.31 5.97 -12.72
C PHE A 60 45.29 4.45 -12.59
N TYR A 61 44.16 3.95 -12.14
CA TYR A 61 43.83 2.54 -12.11
C TYR A 61 42.64 2.24 -13.02
N LYS A 62 42.49 0.98 -13.43
CA LYS A 62 41.33 0.52 -14.18
C LYS A 62 40.84 -0.86 -13.77
N ILE A 63 39.52 -1.01 -13.82
CA ILE A 63 38.80 -2.25 -13.47
C ILE A 63 37.63 -2.43 -14.43
N ASP A 64 37.31 -3.68 -14.78
CA ASP A 64 36.15 -3.99 -15.61
C ASP A 64 34.93 -4.27 -14.72
N ALA A 65 33.78 -3.70 -15.07
CA ALA A 65 32.51 -3.91 -14.38
C ALA A 65 31.33 -3.91 -15.35
N THR A 66 30.21 -4.47 -14.92
CA THR A 66 28.98 -4.60 -15.70
C THR A 66 27.81 -3.89 -15.02
N THR A 67 26.73 -3.62 -15.76
CA THR A 67 25.58 -2.84 -15.28
C THR A 67 24.84 -3.44 -14.08
N VAL A 68 25.10 -4.70 -13.75
CA VAL A 68 24.53 -5.33 -12.55
C VAL A 68 25.42 -5.15 -11.31
N ASP A 69 26.65 -4.69 -11.49
CA ASP A 69 27.62 -4.47 -10.41
C ASP A 69 27.55 -3.03 -9.88
N ALA A 70 28.05 -2.79 -8.68
CA ALA A 70 28.39 -1.46 -8.17
C ALA A 70 29.89 -1.38 -7.86
N ILE A 71 30.48 -0.19 -7.97
CA ILE A 71 31.88 0.05 -7.60
C ILE A 71 31.88 0.82 -6.27
N ASP A 72 32.56 0.30 -5.26
CA ASP A 72 32.80 0.95 -3.97
C ASP A 72 34.29 1.22 -3.79
N LEU A 73 34.64 2.48 -3.51
CA LEU A 73 36.00 2.96 -3.37
C LEU A 73 36.18 3.63 -2.02
N SER A 74 37.27 3.31 -1.34
CA SER A 74 37.69 3.99 -0.12
C SER A 74 39.16 4.37 -0.22
N LEU A 75 39.49 5.65 -0.06
CA LEU A 75 40.84 6.18 -0.13
C LEU A 75 41.23 6.82 1.20
N GLY A 76 42.21 6.25 1.89
CA GLY A 76 42.89 6.87 3.04
C GLY A 76 44.21 7.52 2.64
N ILE A 77 44.61 8.56 3.39
CA ILE A 77 45.90 9.23 3.22
C ILE A 77 46.60 9.47 4.55
N ASP A 78 47.93 9.50 4.50
CA ASP A 78 48.78 9.80 5.67
C ASP A 78 48.90 11.31 5.96
N SER A 79 48.90 12.13 4.90
CA SER A 79 49.14 13.58 4.94
C SER A 79 48.68 14.32 3.67
N ASP A 80 48.84 15.64 3.63
CA ASP A 80 48.47 16.51 2.49
C ASP A 80 47.02 16.36 2.04
N SER A 81 46.70 16.59 0.76
CA SER A 81 45.32 16.53 0.29
C SER A 81 45.26 16.00 -1.14
N VAL A 82 44.38 15.02 -1.38
CA VAL A 82 44.19 14.31 -2.65
C VAL A 82 42.71 14.22 -3.02
N ASN A 83 42.41 14.19 -4.32
CA ASN A 83 41.09 13.84 -4.83
C ASN A 83 41.07 12.37 -5.24
N LEU A 84 39.96 11.71 -4.96
CA LEU A 84 39.57 10.44 -5.56
C LEU A 84 38.53 10.74 -6.64
N VAL A 85 38.71 10.22 -7.85
CA VAL A 85 37.78 10.44 -8.95
C VAL A 85 37.49 9.13 -9.67
N LEU A 86 36.20 8.85 -9.90
CA LEU A 86 35.75 7.69 -10.67
C LEU A 86 35.27 8.15 -12.04
N TYR A 87 35.76 7.50 -13.09
CA TYR A 87 35.40 7.73 -14.49
C TYR A 87 34.77 6.49 -15.13
N GLY A 88 33.81 6.73 -16.01
CA GLY A 88 33.19 5.68 -16.83
C GLY A 88 34.06 5.22 -18.01
N PRO A 89 33.59 4.22 -18.78
CA PRO A 89 34.28 3.71 -19.96
C PRO A 89 34.54 4.75 -21.06
N ASP A 90 33.68 5.76 -21.13
CA ASP A 90 33.83 6.92 -22.02
C ASP A 90 34.78 8.02 -21.47
N ARG A 91 35.44 7.76 -20.33
CA ARG A 91 36.33 8.68 -19.59
C ARG A 91 35.63 9.93 -19.05
N ARG A 92 34.30 9.92 -18.91
CA ARG A 92 33.57 10.98 -18.20
C ARG A 92 33.54 10.69 -16.71
N GLN A 93 33.70 11.73 -15.91
CA GLN A 93 33.64 11.64 -14.45
C GLN A 93 32.22 11.26 -14.01
N LEU A 94 32.13 10.25 -13.15
CA LEU A 94 30.89 9.74 -12.55
C LEU A 94 30.73 10.19 -11.09
N GLY A 95 31.84 10.39 -10.39
CA GLY A 95 31.88 10.85 -9.01
C GLY A 95 33.29 11.33 -8.64
N SER A 96 33.37 12.15 -7.60
CA SER A 96 34.64 12.50 -6.97
C SER A 96 34.41 12.77 -5.50
N ASP A 97 35.40 12.42 -4.69
CA ASP A 97 35.46 12.83 -3.29
C ASP A 97 36.89 13.29 -2.95
N PHE A 98 37.06 13.93 -1.81
CA PHE A 98 38.29 14.62 -1.44
C PHE A 98 38.61 14.39 0.04
N VAL A 99 39.90 14.15 0.32
CA VAL A 99 40.40 14.01 1.69
C VAL A 99 41.51 15.02 1.97
N ASP A 100 41.40 15.72 3.12
CA ASP A 100 42.38 16.70 3.61
C ASP A 100 43.07 16.21 4.89
N ARG A 101 44.40 16.19 4.84
CA ARG A 101 45.38 15.73 5.83
C ARG A 101 45.25 14.25 6.16
N THR A 102 44.15 13.88 6.81
CA THR A 102 43.89 12.54 7.34
C THR A 102 42.40 12.28 7.28
N GLY A 103 41.98 11.07 6.94
CA GLY A 103 40.56 10.73 6.82
C GLY A 103 40.37 9.68 5.73
N ARG A 104 39.15 9.60 5.21
CA ARG A 104 38.82 8.80 4.04
C ARG A 104 37.99 9.59 3.05
N ALA A 105 38.25 9.40 1.77
CA ALA A 105 37.35 9.76 0.68
C ALA A 105 36.64 8.48 0.23
N GLU A 106 35.34 8.56 -0.06
CA GLU A 106 34.51 7.41 -0.41
C GLU A 106 33.68 7.69 -1.66
N ILE A 107 33.63 6.73 -2.57
CA ILE A 107 32.77 6.78 -3.76
C ILE A 107 32.13 5.41 -3.94
N THR A 108 30.81 5.34 -3.75
CA THR A 108 30.01 4.19 -4.19
C THR A 108 29.18 4.58 -5.41
N ARG A 109 29.15 3.73 -6.44
CA ARG A 109 28.41 4.00 -7.67
C ARG A 109 27.88 2.74 -8.33
N LYS A 110 26.57 2.69 -8.60
CA LYS A 110 25.99 1.70 -9.52
C LYS A 110 26.55 1.92 -10.92
N VAL A 111 26.98 0.84 -11.56
CA VAL A 111 27.62 0.85 -12.88
C VAL A 111 26.59 1.20 -13.96
N PRO A 112 26.71 2.35 -14.66
CA PRO A 112 25.70 2.76 -15.64
C PRO A 112 25.81 2.04 -16.99
N GLU A 113 26.99 1.52 -17.34
CA GLU A 113 27.22 0.79 -18.59
C GLU A 113 28.34 -0.25 -18.46
N ASN A 114 28.31 -1.31 -19.26
CA ASN A 114 29.37 -2.32 -19.25
C ASN A 114 30.68 -1.73 -19.81
N GLY A 115 31.79 -1.95 -19.12
CA GLY A 115 33.11 -1.59 -19.65
C GLY A 115 34.19 -1.43 -18.60
N THR A 116 35.27 -0.79 -19.02
CA THR A 116 36.43 -0.50 -18.18
C THR A 116 36.27 0.86 -17.51
N TYR A 117 36.20 0.88 -16.19
CA TYR A 117 36.14 2.07 -15.36
C TYR A 117 37.55 2.50 -14.95
N TYR A 118 37.74 3.79 -14.71
CA TYR A 118 39.03 4.34 -14.31
C TYR A 118 38.91 5.07 -12.97
N ILE A 119 39.90 4.86 -12.12
CA ILE A 119 40.00 5.49 -10.80
C ILE A 119 41.24 6.37 -10.85
N GLU A 120 41.10 7.65 -10.53
CA GLU A 120 42.21 8.58 -10.42
C GLU A 120 42.39 8.95 -8.94
N VAL A 121 43.61 8.79 -8.45
CA VAL A 121 44.06 9.41 -7.20
C VAL A 121 45.01 10.54 -7.60
N VAL A 122 44.66 11.78 -7.28
CA VAL A 122 45.44 12.95 -7.74
C VAL A 122 45.71 13.94 -6.63
N GLY A 123 46.94 14.43 -6.57
CA GLY A 123 47.29 15.50 -5.64
C GLY A 123 46.56 16.81 -5.97
N THR A 124 46.06 17.50 -4.95
CA THR A 124 45.34 18.78 -5.17
C THR A 124 46.21 19.91 -5.70
N ASN A 125 47.53 19.80 -5.61
CA ASN A 125 48.48 20.77 -6.13
C ASN A 125 49.84 20.12 -6.40
N ALA A 126 50.69 20.78 -7.20
CA ALA A 126 52.01 20.30 -7.59
C ALA A 126 53.03 20.11 -6.43
N GLY A 127 52.65 20.42 -5.19
CA GLY A 127 53.45 20.17 -3.99
C GLY A 127 52.99 18.98 -3.16
N THR A 128 51.83 18.39 -3.47
CA THR A 128 51.28 17.24 -2.72
C THR A 128 52.24 16.07 -2.80
N THR A 129 52.67 15.56 -1.63
CA THR A 129 53.47 14.33 -1.55
C THR A 129 53.00 13.51 -0.36
N THR A 130 52.28 12.42 -0.63
CA THR A 130 51.66 11.63 0.43
C THR A 130 51.47 10.18 -0.01
N SER A 131 51.56 9.26 0.96
CA SER A 131 51.17 7.87 0.76
C SER A 131 49.65 7.75 0.92
N TYR A 132 49.07 6.77 0.24
CA TYR A 132 47.64 6.47 0.35
C TYR A 132 47.38 4.96 0.36
N ASP A 133 46.26 4.59 0.97
CA ASP A 133 45.64 3.27 0.88
C ASP A 133 44.32 3.38 0.09
N LEU A 134 44.26 2.73 -1.07
CA LEU A 134 43.07 2.63 -1.91
C LEU A 134 42.48 1.22 -1.77
N ASP A 135 41.25 1.12 -1.30
CA ASP A 135 40.44 -0.10 -1.32
C ASP A 135 39.43 -0.01 -2.46
N VAL A 136 39.37 -1.05 -3.28
CA VAL A 136 38.48 -1.13 -4.44
C VAL A 136 37.66 -2.40 -4.33
N ASP A 137 36.35 -2.27 -4.39
CA ASP A 137 35.41 -3.39 -4.38
C ASP A 137 34.44 -3.27 -5.55
N VAL A 138 34.18 -4.38 -6.25
CA VAL A 138 33.13 -4.47 -7.28
C VAL A 138 32.03 -5.36 -6.74
N ILE A 139 31.02 -4.73 -6.16
CA ILE A 139 29.90 -5.42 -5.54
C ILE A 139 29.08 -6.10 -6.63
N THR A 140 29.22 -7.41 -6.73
CA THR A 140 28.41 -8.24 -7.64
C THR A 140 27.01 -8.47 -7.07
N PRO A 141 26.03 -8.88 -7.91
CA PRO A 141 24.70 -9.25 -7.41
C PRO A 141 24.72 -10.26 -6.26
N SER A 142 25.64 -11.24 -6.31
CA SER A 142 25.77 -12.24 -5.24
C SER A 142 26.30 -11.72 -3.91
N GLU A 143 26.96 -10.55 -3.92
CA GLU A 143 27.48 -9.88 -2.73
C GLU A 143 26.52 -8.81 -2.20
N ASN A 144 25.60 -8.34 -3.04
CA ASN A 144 24.58 -7.37 -2.66
C ASN A 144 23.55 -7.99 -1.69
N ASP A 145 22.61 -8.76 -2.24
CA ASP A 145 21.59 -9.48 -1.48
C ASP A 145 20.99 -10.66 -2.28
N GLU A 146 19.99 -11.34 -1.71
CA GLU A 146 19.39 -12.53 -2.31
C GLU A 146 18.42 -12.23 -3.47
N PHE A 147 18.05 -10.97 -3.67
CA PHE A 147 17.10 -10.54 -4.70
C PHE A 147 17.80 -10.02 -5.95
N ALA A 148 19.03 -9.52 -5.80
CA ALA A 148 19.83 -9.06 -6.91
C ALA A 148 20.18 -10.21 -7.92
N PRO A 149 20.22 -9.91 -9.23
CA PRO A 149 19.96 -8.61 -9.84
C PRO A 149 18.46 -8.39 -10.07
N ASN A 150 17.98 -7.20 -9.71
CA ASN A 150 16.59 -6.78 -9.86
C ASN A 150 16.51 -5.29 -10.25
N ASP A 151 17.39 -4.86 -11.15
CA ASP A 151 17.63 -3.45 -11.47
C ASP A 151 16.54 -2.75 -12.30
N ASP A 152 15.59 -3.52 -12.85
CA ASP A 152 14.54 -3.01 -13.74
C ASP A 152 13.27 -3.86 -13.75
N PHE A 153 12.24 -3.42 -14.49
CA PHE A 153 10.97 -4.16 -14.64
C PHE A 153 11.13 -5.58 -15.19
N ASP A 154 12.12 -5.82 -16.04
CA ASP A 154 12.28 -7.12 -16.71
C ASP A 154 13.04 -8.11 -15.83
N SER A 155 13.88 -7.61 -14.91
CA SER A 155 14.63 -8.36 -13.90
C SER A 155 13.96 -8.39 -12.53
N ALA A 156 12.83 -7.71 -12.35
CA ALA A 156 12.12 -7.60 -11.09
C ALA A 156 11.95 -8.96 -10.37
N ALA A 157 12.36 -8.99 -9.10
CA ALA A 157 12.30 -10.16 -8.24
C ALA A 157 10.87 -10.43 -7.75
N ASP A 158 10.48 -11.70 -7.60
CA ASP A 158 9.23 -12.04 -6.91
C ASP A 158 9.32 -11.61 -5.45
N VAL A 159 8.33 -10.84 -4.98
CA VAL A 159 8.39 -10.26 -3.63
C VAL A 159 7.78 -11.22 -2.59
N PRO A 160 8.50 -11.56 -1.51
CA PRO A 160 7.87 -12.14 -0.34
C PRO A 160 7.06 -11.07 0.41
N GLU A 161 6.23 -11.50 1.37
CA GLU A 161 5.52 -10.58 2.28
C GLU A 161 6.47 -9.63 3.02
N ARG A 162 7.72 -10.08 3.24
CA ARG A 162 8.75 -9.27 3.89
C ARG A 162 10.11 -9.46 3.26
N VAL A 163 10.67 -8.34 2.77
CA VAL A 163 12.06 -8.18 2.34
C VAL A 163 12.84 -7.55 3.48
N SER A 164 14.01 -8.08 3.80
CA SER A 164 14.75 -7.64 4.98
C SER A 164 16.24 -7.51 4.75
N ARG A 165 16.79 -6.36 5.15
CA ARG A 165 18.22 -6.04 5.03
C ARG A 165 18.72 -6.13 3.58
N ALA A 166 17.84 -5.87 2.62
CA ALA A 166 18.25 -5.57 1.24
C ALA A 166 19.02 -4.25 1.23
N LYS A 167 19.82 -3.99 0.21
CA LYS A 167 20.71 -2.83 0.20
C LYS A 167 20.77 -2.19 -1.17
N ILE A 168 20.53 -0.87 -1.19
CA ILE A 168 20.85 -0.04 -2.33
C ILE A 168 22.34 0.27 -2.27
N TRP A 169 23.06 0.03 -3.37
CA TRP A 169 24.45 0.43 -3.58
C TRP A 169 24.56 1.52 -4.65
N GLY A 170 25.17 2.65 -4.29
CA GLY A 170 25.54 3.68 -5.26
C GLY A 170 24.38 4.20 -6.11
N GLY A 171 23.19 4.31 -5.50
CA GLY A 171 21.98 4.83 -6.12
C GLY A 171 21.30 3.88 -7.10
N GLU A 172 21.47 2.57 -6.95
CA GLU A 172 20.73 1.58 -7.74
C GLU A 172 19.22 1.59 -7.45
N SER A 173 18.50 0.75 -8.19
CA SER A 173 17.06 0.56 -8.07
C SER A 173 16.78 -0.91 -7.89
N ASP A 174 15.99 -1.26 -6.88
CA ASP A 174 15.54 -2.62 -6.66
C ASP A 174 14.07 -2.72 -7.06
N PHE A 175 13.80 -3.53 -8.07
CA PHE A 175 12.46 -3.81 -8.56
C PHE A 175 11.96 -5.15 -8.02
N TYR A 176 10.75 -5.11 -7.49
CA TYR A 176 10.01 -6.27 -7.03
C TYR A 176 8.70 -6.38 -7.78
N LYS A 177 8.10 -7.56 -7.82
CA LYS A 177 6.81 -7.79 -8.45
C LYS A 177 5.88 -8.67 -7.64
N ILE A 178 4.59 -8.42 -7.79
CA ILE A 178 3.51 -9.15 -7.12
C ILE A 178 2.28 -9.21 -8.01
N ASP A 179 1.56 -10.34 -8.00
CA ASP A 179 0.28 -10.46 -8.70
C ASP A 179 -0.87 -10.07 -7.77
N ALA A 180 -1.79 -9.26 -8.27
CA ALA A 180 -2.98 -8.86 -7.55
C ALA A 180 -4.19 -8.71 -8.48
N THR A 181 -5.38 -8.77 -7.92
CA THR A 181 -6.66 -8.65 -8.62
C THR A 181 -7.48 -7.48 -8.13
N THR A 182 -8.48 -7.04 -8.89
CA THR A 182 -9.29 -5.85 -8.58
C THR A 182 -10.03 -5.93 -7.24
N VAL A 183 -10.17 -7.13 -6.65
CA VAL A 183 -10.78 -7.28 -5.33
C VAL A 183 -9.77 -7.10 -4.19
N ASP A 184 -8.48 -7.07 -4.48
CA ASP A 184 -7.41 -6.92 -3.51
C ASP A 184 -7.00 -5.45 -3.32
N ALA A 185 -6.25 -5.16 -2.26
CA ALA A 185 -5.48 -3.92 -2.11
C ALA A 185 -4.01 -4.24 -1.84
N ILE A 186 -3.10 -3.34 -2.21
CA ILE A 186 -1.67 -3.46 -1.95
C ILE A 186 -1.31 -2.47 -0.84
N ASP A 187 -0.65 -2.93 0.22
CA ASP A 187 -0.11 -2.11 1.30
C ASP A 187 1.40 -2.31 1.42
N LEU A 188 2.15 -1.21 1.36
CA LEU A 188 3.61 -1.19 1.35
C LEU A 188 4.12 -0.33 2.49
N SER A 189 5.12 -0.83 3.21
CA SER A 189 5.86 -0.05 4.21
C SER A 189 7.36 -0.27 4.03
N LEU A 190 8.07 0.81 3.72
CA LEU A 190 9.52 0.82 3.55
C LEU A 190 10.19 1.53 4.72
N GLY A 191 11.13 0.88 5.39
CA GLY A 191 11.98 1.48 6.44
C GLY A 191 13.45 1.50 6.05
N ILE A 192 14.15 2.58 6.40
CA ILE A 192 15.60 2.73 6.23
C ILE A 192 16.29 3.16 7.52
N ASN A 193 17.61 2.95 7.58
CA ASN A 193 18.45 3.35 8.70
C ASN A 193 19.39 4.54 8.40
N SER A 194 19.59 4.87 7.12
CA SER A 194 20.45 5.97 6.66
C SER A 194 20.11 6.41 5.24
N ASP A 195 20.68 7.54 4.77
CA ASP A 195 20.51 8.08 3.41
C ASP A 195 19.05 8.39 3.03
N SER A 196 18.69 8.44 1.75
CA SER A 196 17.33 8.73 1.28
C SER A 196 16.96 7.86 0.09
N VAL A 197 15.78 7.25 0.15
CA VAL A 197 15.24 6.37 -0.91
C VAL A 197 13.80 6.75 -1.23
N ASN A 198 13.39 6.51 -2.48
CA ASN A 198 12.00 6.58 -2.90
C ASN A 198 11.40 5.17 -2.95
N LEU A 199 10.14 5.07 -2.56
CA LEU A 199 9.28 3.91 -2.79
C LEU A 199 8.27 4.27 -3.88
N VAL A 200 8.16 3.44 -4.92
CA VAL A 200 7.25 3.69 -6.03
C VAL A 200 6.45 2.43 -6.35
N LEU A 201 5.13 2.56 -6.52
CA LEU A 201 4.26 1.47 -6.97
C LEU A 201 3.83 1.72 -8.42
N TYR A 202 4.02 0.73 -9.28
CA TYR A 202 3.61 0.72 -10.67
C TYR A 202 2.53 -0.34 -10.94
N GLY A 203 1.62 -0.03 -11.86
CA GLY A 203 0.62 -0.97 -12.34
C GLY A 203 1.16 -1.95 -13.39
N PRO A 204 0.32 -2.88 -13.87
CA PRO A 204 0.69 -3.86 -14.90
C PRO A 204 1.13 -3.25 -16.23
N ASP A 205 0.68 -2.04 -16.55
CA ASP A 205 1.12 -1.29 -17.73
C ASP A 205 2.44 -0.49 -17.50
N ARG A 206 3.10 -0.70 -16.35
CA ARG A 206 4.32 -0.01 -15.89
C ARG A 206 4.13 1.50 -15.67
N ARG A 207 2.89 1.99 -15.50
CA ARG A 207 2.63 3.36 -15.05
C ARG A 207 2.65 3.46 -13.55
N GLN A 208 3.24 4.55 -13.05
CA GLN A 208 3.24 4.87 -11.62
C GLN A 208 1.81 5.10 -11.12
N LEU A 209 1.45 4.41 -10.04
CA LEU A 209 0.18 4.53 -9.33
C LEU A 209 0.30 5.36 -8.04
N GLY A 210 1.48 5.31 -7.40
CA GLY A 210 1.77 6.02 -6.17
C GLY A 210 3.28 6.11 -5.93
N GLY A 211 3.69 6.99 -5.03
CA GLY A 211 5.07 7.11 -4.61
C GLY A 211 5.17 7.84 -3.28
N ASP A 212 6.13 7.43 -2.47
CA ASP A 212 6.49 8.06 -1.21
C ASP A 212 8.02 8.01 -1.04
N PHE A 213 8.57 8.73 -0.07
CA PHE A 213 10.01 8.75 0.17
C PHE A 213 10.33 8.86 1.66
N VAL A 214 11.53 8.40 2.01
CA VAL A 214 12.04 8.49 3.38
C VAL A 214 13.45 9.09 3.37
N ASP A 215 13.70 10.06 4.25
CA ASP A 215 14.99 10.76 4.43
C ASP A 215 15.61 10.43 5.80
N ARG A 216 16.83 9.91 5.78
CA ARG A 216 17.67 9.36 6.87
C ARG A 216 17.05 8.19 7.60
N THR A 217 15.94 8.42 8.28
CA THR A 217 15.25 7.43 9.11
C THR A 217 13.76 7.68 9.04
N GLY A 218 12.96 6.63 9.21
CA GLY A 218 11.51 6.75 9.19
C GLY A 218 10.88 5.62 8.39
N ARG A 219 9.69 5.89 7.87
CA ARG A 219 8.95 4.98 7.00
C ARG A 219 8.36 5.75 5.83
N ALA A 220 8.32 5.11 4.68
CA ALA A 220 7.50 5.49 3.53
C ALA A 220 6.38 4.45 3.39
N GLU A 221 5.15 4.90 3.12
CA GLU A 221 3.97 4.04 3.11
C GLU A 221 3.15 4.29 1.83
N ILE A 222 2.70 3.21 1.19
CA ILE A 222 1.78 3.27 0.04
C ILE A 222 0.71 2.21 0.24
N THR A 223 -0.54 2.64 0.38
CA THR A 223 -1.70 1.76 0.26
C THR A 223 -2.46 2.09 -1.01
N ARG A 224 -2.88 1.08 -1.78
CA ARG A 224 -3.63 1.27 -3.02
C ARG A 224 -4.61 0.14 -3.31
N LYS A 225 -5.89 0.49 -3.54
CA LYS A 225 -6.85 -0.42 -4.16
C LYS A 225 -6.40 -0.77 -5.58
N VAL A 226 -6.41 -2.06 -5.91
CA VAL A 226 -5.94 -2.59 -7.18
C VAL A 226 -6.91 -2.18 -8.31
N PRO A 227 -6.48 -1.35 -9.29
CA PRO A 227 -7.38 -0.87 -10.34
C PRO A 227 -7.65 -1.90 -11.45
N GLU A 228 -6.73 -2.84 -11.67
CA GLU A 228 -6.85 -3.88 -12.71
C GLU A 228 -6.11 -5.16 -12.32
N ASN A 229 -6.52 -6.30 -12.87
CA ASN A 229 -5.82 -7.58 -12.62
C ASN A 229 -4.46 -7.60 -13.32
N GLY A 230 -3.42 -8.03 -12.64
CA GLY A 230 -2.12 -8.27 -13.25
C GLY A 230 -0.96 -8.22 -12.28
N THR A 231 0.25 -8.14 -12.85
CA THR A 231 1.50 -8.03 -12.11
C THR A 231 1.83 -6.56 -11.83
N TYR A 232 1.92 -6.19 -10.57
CA TYR A 232 2.33 -4.89 -10.09
C TYR A 232 3.83 -4.90 -9.80
N TYR A 233 4.46 -3.72 -9.88
CA TYR A 233 5.88 -3.58 -9.62
C TYR A 233 6.14 -2.55 -8.53
N ILE A 234 7.08 -2.85 -7.64
CA ILE A 234 7.51 -1.98 -6.55
C ILE A 234 8.97 -1.63 -6.83
N GLU A 235 9.29 -0.35 -6.84
CA GLU A 235 10.67 0.13 -7.00
C GLU A 235 11.11 0.79 -5.69
N VAL A 236 12.24 0.33 -5.17
CA VAL A 236 12.99 1.01 -4.11
C VAL A 236 14.24 1.58 -4.75
N VAL A 237 14.38 2.90 -4.80
CA VAL A 237 15.46 3.56 -5.55
C VAL A 237 16.17 4.63 -4.72
N GLY A 238 17.50 4.65 -4.81
CA GLY A 238 18.30 5.70 -4.20
C GLY A 238 17.96 7.09 -4.77
N THR A 239 17.85 8.10 -3.91
CA THR A 239 17.51 9.47 -4.36
C THR A 239 18.63 10.15 -5.14
N ASN A 240 19.86 9.64 -5.04
CA ASN A 240 21.01 10.10 -5.80
C ASN A 240 21.97 8.96 -6.09
N ALA A 241 22.91 9.18 -7.00
CA ALA A 241 23.81 8.17 -7.52
C ALA A 241 24.96 7.75 -6.57
N GLY A 242 24.97 8.26 -5.34
CA GLY A 242 25.85 7.81 -4.25
C GLY A 242 25.07 7.22 -3.07
N THR A 243 23.74 7.11 -3.16
CA THR A 243 22.92 6.57 -2.08
C THR A 243 23.31 5.12 -1.80
N THR A 244 23.77 4.86 -0.58
CA THR A 244 24.11 3.50 -0.13
C THR A 244 23.47 3.25 1.22
N THR A 245 22.43 2.43 1.27
CA THR A 245 21.66 2.21 2.50
C THR A 245 20.94 0.88 2.51
N SER A 246 20.79 0.30 3.70
CA SER A 246 19.98 -0.90 3.89
C SER A 246 18.53 -0.53 4.19
N TYR A 247 17.62 -1.36 3.70
CA TYR A 247 16.20 -1.19 3.92
C TYR A 247 15.48 -2.48 4.29
N ASP A 248 14.30 -2.32 4.89
CA ASP A 248 13.30 -3.35 5.11
C ASP A 248 12.02 -2.93 4.38
N LEU A 249 11.46 -3.81 3.56
CA LEU A 249 10.21 -3.57 2.83
C LEU A 249 9.21 -4.64 3.25
N ASP A 250 8.11 -4.21 3.87
CA ASP A 250 6.95 -5.04 4.14
C ASP A 250 5.94 -4.83 2.99
N VAL A 251 5.47 -5.93 2.41
CA VAL A 251 4.52 -5.96 1.28
C VAL A 251 3.35 -6.85 1.64
N ASP A 252 2.15 -6.29 1.62
CA ASP A 252 0.92 -7.03 1.88
C ASP A 252 -0.06 -6.88 0.71
N VAL A 253 -0.66 -7.99 0.30
CA VAL A 253 -1.79 -8.01 -0.63
C VAL A 253 -3.01 -8.38 0.18
N ILE A 254 -3.75 -7.35 0.56
CA ILE A 254 -4.95 -7.47 1.38
C ILE A 254 -6.05 -8.08 0.52
N THR A 255 -6.32 -9.36 0.76
CA THR A 255 -7.45 -10.05 0.13
C THR A 255 -8.78 -9.65 0.78
N PRO A 256 -9.92 -9.88 0.13
CA PRO A 256 -11.23 -9.62 0.75
C PRO A 256 -11.40 -10.27 2.14
N SER A 257 -10.85 -11.47 2.35
CA SER A 257 -10.92 -12.16 3.64
C SER A 257 -10.09 -11.51 4.76
N GLU A 258 -9.09 -10.71 4.40
CA GLU A 258 -8.24 -9.97 5.35
C GLU A 258 -8.74 -8.55 5.59
N ASN A 259 -9.59 -8.02 4.70
CA ASN A 259 -10.15 -6.69 4.81
C ASN A 259 -11.19 -6.59 5.94
N ASP A 260 -12.41 -7.09 5.69
CA ASP A 260 -13.50 -7.13 6.65
C ASP A 260 -14.55 -8.20 6.30
N GLU A 261 -15.63 -8.30 7.09
CA GLU A 261 -16.64 -9.34 6.93
C GLU A 261 -17.59 -9.14 5.73
N PHE A 262 -17.57 -7.96 5.11
CA PHE A 262 -18.45 -7.58 4.00
C PHE A 262 -17.76 -7.66 2.65
N ALA A 263 -16.43 -7.58 2.62
CA ALA A 263 -15.65 -7.66 1.40
C ALA A 263 -15.78 -9.03 0.68
N PRO A 264 -15.79 -9.06 -0.66
CA PRO A 264 -15.78 -7.90 -1.55
C PRO A 264 -17.19 -7.31 -1.71
N ASN A 265 -17.31 -6.00 -1.56
CA ASN A 265 -18.55 -5.25 -1.75
C ASN A 265 -18.29 -3.92 -2.47
N ASP A 266 -17.35 -3.90 -3.41
CA ASP A 266 -16.81 -2.73 -4.09
C ASP A 266 -17.63 -2.24 -5.30
N ASP A 267 -18.73 -2.92 -5.63
CA ASP A 267 -19.63 -2.50 -6.71
C ASP A 267 -21.11 -2.78 -6.38
N PHE A 268 -22.00 -2.34 -7.28
CA PHE A 268 -23.45 -2.48 -7.09
C PHE A 268 -23.94 -3.93 -7.13
N ASP A 269 -23.21 -4.81 -7.81
CA ASP A 269 -23.56 -6.21 -7.99
C ASP A 269 -23.01 -7.07 -6.83
N SER A 270 -21.93 -6.63 -6.17
CA SER A 270 -21.32 -7.22 -4.97
C SER A 270 -21.80 -6.60 -3.64
N ALA A 271 -22.60 -5.53 -3.69
CA ALA A 271 -23.04 -4.78 -2.52
C ALA A 271 -23.57 -5.65 -1.36
N ALA A 272 -23.03 -5.45 -0.16
CA ALA A 272 -23.37 -6.24 1.01
C ALA A 272 -24.73 -5.83 1.60
N PRO A 273 -25.60 -6.76 2.03
CA PRO A 273 -26.88 -6.40 2.63
C PRO A 273 -26.69 -5.71 3.99
N ILE A 274 -27.47 -4.65 4.27
CA ILE A 274 -27.54 -4.02 5.60
C ILE A 274 -28.97 -3.99 6.13
N ASN A 275 -29.17 -4.28 7.42
CA ASN A 275 -30.49 -4.42 8.04
C ASN A 275 -30.59 -3.78 9.43
N ASN A 276 -30.86 -2.47 9.50
CA ASN A 276 -31.20 -1.75 10.75
C ASN A 276 -30.22 -1.97 11.91
N GLU A 277 -28.92 -1.93 11.62
CA GLU A 277 -27.85 -2.19 12.59
C GLU A 277 -26.60 -1.33 12.30
N VAL A 278 -25.51 -1.68 12.98
CA VAL A 278 -24.19 -1.08 12.89
C VAL A 278 -23.28 -1.99 12.07
N SER A 279 -22.81 -1.53 10.92
CA SER A 279 -21.75 -2.19 10.17
C SER A 279 -20.40 -1.57 10.51
N ARG A 280 -19.36 -2.40 10.61
CA ARG A 280 -17.97 -1.96 10.77
C ARG A 280 -17.20 -2.45 9.57
N GLY A 281 -16.65 -1.53 8.80
CA GLY A 281 -15.83 -1.85 7.64
C GLY A 281 -14.51 -1.09 7.68
N LYS A 282 -13.66 -1.40 6.71
CA LYS A 282 -12.40 -0.71 6.50
C LYS A 282 -12.20 -0.41 5.02
N ILE A 283 -11.94 0.85 4.72
CA ILE A 283 -11.47 1.26 3.40
C ILE A 283 -9.97 1.03 3.36
N TRP A 284 -9.47 0.36 2.32
CA TRP A 284 -8.06 0.28 1.97
C TRP A 284 -7.77 0.97 0.65
N GLY A 285 -6.78 1.88 0.66
CA GLY A 285 -6.23 2.47 -0.56
C GLY A 285 -7.27 3.11 -1.48
N GLY A 286 -8.27 3.76 -0.89
CA GLY A 286 -9.30 4.49 -1.63
C GLY A 286 -10.41 3.64 -2.25
N GLU A 287 -10.60 2.40 -1.79
CA GLU A 287 -11.72 1.59 -2.27
C GLU A 287 -13.10 2.15 -1.91
N SER A 288 -14.13 1.52 -2.49
CA SER A 288 -15.53 1.76 -2.17
C SER A 288 -16.09 0.53 -1.46
N ASP A 289 -16.94 0.75 -0.47
CA ASP A 289 -17.78 -0.27 0.14
C ASP A 289 -19.24 0.09 -0.13
N LEU A 290 -19.91 -0.75 -0.92
CA LEU A 290 -21.32 -0.65 -1.23
C LEU A 290 -22.14 -1.59 -0.36
N TYR A 291 -23.27 -1.06 0.08
CA TYR A 291 -24.26 -1.77 0.86
C TYR A 291 -25.64 -1.65 0.23
N ALA A 292 -26.45 -2.70 0.33
CA ALA A 292 -27.79 -2.78 -0.24
C ALA A 292 -28.88 -2.80 0.84
N VAL A 293 -29.93 -2.01 0.64
CA VAL A 293 -31.08 -1.87 1.54
C VAL A 293 -32.36 -1.81 0.72
N GLY A 294 -33.24 -2.80 0.90
CA GLY A 294 -34.60 -2.76 0.36
C GLY A 294 -35.47 -1.79 1.15
N LEU A 295 -36.13 -0.86 0.46
CA LEU A 295 -37.06 0.11 1.04
C LEU A 295 -38.36 0.11 0.25
N ASP A 296 -39.46 0.37 0.94
CA ASP A 296 -40.77 0.62 0.34
C ASP A 296 -41.04 2.11 0.17
N ALA A 297 -41.83 2.46 -0.85
CA ALA A 297 -42.27 3.84 -1.05
C ALA A 297 -42.92 4.40 0.23
N GLY A 298 -42.48 5.59 0.65
CA GLY A 298 -42.89 6.23 1.89
C GLY A 298 -42.02 5.92 3.11
N GLU A 299 -41.17 4.89 3.05
CA GLU A 299 -40.18 4.62 4.11
C GLU A 299 -39.08 5.69 4.13
N GLN A 300 -38.51 5.92 5.31
CA GLN A 300 -37.34 6.77 5.52
C GLN A 300 -36.14 5.91 5.88
N VAL A 301 -34.99 6.27 5.31
CA VAL A 301 -33.68 5.76 5.71
C VAL A 301 -32.85 6.90 6.29
N SER A 302 -32.19 6.66 7.41
CA SER A 302 -31.22 7.54 8.05
C SER A 302 -29.89 6.79 8.15
N LEU A 303 -28.85 7.38 7.57
CA LEU A 303 -27.51 6.84 7.44
C LEU A 303 -26.56 7.75 8.18
N GLU A 304 -25.66 7.17 8.97
CA GLU A 304 -24.57 7.89 9.63
C GLU A 304 -23.28 7.09 9.43
N VAL A 305 -22.24 7.69 8.88
CA VAL A 305 -20.89 7.10 8.88
C VAL A 305 -19.99 7.89 9.81
N GLY A 306 -19.27 7.19 10.68
CA GLY A 306 -18.19 7.75 11.48
C GLY A 306 -16.85 7.10 11.14
N ILE A 307 -15.79 7.89 11.12
CA ILE A 307 -14.41 7.49 10.78
C ILE A 307 -13.43 7.82 11.91
N ASN A 308 -12.25 7.20 11.86
CA ASN A 308 -11.21 7.36 12.87
C ASN A 308 -9.94 8.08 12.38
N SER A 309 -9.66 8.10 11.07
CA SER A 309 -8.38 8.61 10.54
C SER A 309 -8.50 9.39 9.23
N ASP A 310 -8.88 8.75 8.13
CA ASP A 310 -8.85 9.33 6.79
C ASP A 310 -10.26 9.62 6.28
N SER A 311 -10.34 10.52 5.31
CA SER A 311 -11.61 11.09 4.88
C SER A 311 -12.38 10.16 3.95
N VAL A 312 -13.70 10.10 4.12
CA VAL A 312 -14.59 9.32 3.26
C VAL A 312 -15.80 10.14 2.83
N ASN A 313 -16.41 9.74 1.72
CA ASN A 313 -17.74 10.18 1.35
C ASN A 313 -18.77 9.10 1.72
N LEU A 314 -19.92 9.55 2.20
CA LEU A 314 -21.14 8.75 2.30
C LEU A 314 -22.02 9.11 1.11
N VAL A 315 -22.44 8.14 0.31
CA VAL A 315 -23.29 8.37 -0.88
C VAL A 315 -24.50 7.45 -0.83
N LEU A 316 -25.68 7.98 -1.12
CA LEU A 316 -26.92 7.21 -1.26
C LEU A 316 -27.34 7.19 -2.72
N TYR A 317 -27.61 6.00 -3.26
CA TYR A 317 -28.13 5.79 -4.60
C TYR A 317 -29.53 5.16 -4.57
N GLY A 318 -30.34 5.48 -5.57
CA GLY A 318 -31.66 4.90 -5.78
C GLY A 318 -31.62 3.54 -6.50
N PRO A 319 -32.79 2.92 -6.73
CA PRO A 319 -32.89 1.63 -7.43
C PRO A 319 -32.34 1.62 -8.84
N ASN A 320 -32.37 2.77 -9.52
CA ASN A 320 -31.78 2.95 -10.84
C ASN A 320 -30.30 3.36 -10.82
N ARG A 321 -29.62 3.25 -9.66
CA ARG A 321 -28.22 3.62 -9.41
C ARG A 321 -27.93 5.13 -9.58
N GLU A 322 -28.97 5.96 -9.55
CA GLU A 322 -28.84 7.41 -9.57
C GLU A 322 -28.47 7.94 -8.18
N GLN A 323 -27.55 8.90 -8.10
CA GLN A 323 -27.14 9.48 -6.82
C GLN A 323 -28.26 10.36 -6.26
N LEU A 324 -28.69 10.02 -5.04
CA LEU A 324 -29.77 10.68 -4.30
C LEU A 324 -29.25 11.62 -3.21
N GLY A 325 -28.06 11.34 -2.68
CA GLY A 325 -27.43 12.16 -1.65
C GLY A 325 -25.95 11.87 -1.54
N ARG A 326 -25.19 12.85 -1.08
CA ARG A 326 -23.79 12.69 -0.69
C ARG A 326 -23.51 13.57 0.50
N ASP A 327 -22.76 13.04 1.45
CA ASP A 327 -22.18 13.79 2.55
C ASP A 327 -20.72 13.36 2.75
N PHE A 328 -19.93 14.16 3.45
CA PHE A 328 -18.48 14.02 3.57
C PHE A 328 -18.03 14.17 5.01
N VAL A 329 -17.05 13.36 5.41
CA VAL A 329 -16.41 13.46 6.73
C VAL A 329 -14.88 13.50 6.58
N ASP A 330 -14.26 14.53 7.19
CA ASP A 330 -12.80 14.73 7.22
C ASP A 330 -12.21 14.25 8.54
N ARG A 331 -11.28 13.29 8.47
CA ARG A 331 -10.49 12.67 9.55
C ARG A 331 -11.26 12.06 10.72
N THR A 332 -12.00 12.87 11.46
CA THR A 332 -12.80 12.48 12.62
C THR A 332 -14.13 13.22 12.57
N GLY A 333 -15.24 12.51 12.74
CA GLY A 333 -16.55 13.13 12.72
C GLY A 333 -17.63 12.17 12.29
N ARG A 334 -18.72 12.73 11.77
CA ARG A 334 -19.85 11.98 11.22
C ARG A 334 -20.34 12.66 9.94
N ALA A 335 -20.70 11.85 8.95
CA ALA A 335 -21.49 12.27 7.80
C ALA A 335 -22.85 11.58 7.88
N GLU A 336 -23.92 12.31 7.53
CA GLU A 336 -25.30 11.89 7.74
C GLU A 336 -26.16 12.14 6.50
N ILE A 337 -26.96 11.14 6.12
CA ILE A 337 -27.97 11.26 5.07
C ILE A 337 -29.30 10.74 5.62
N THR A 338 -30.34 11.56 5.62
CA THR A 338 -31.70 11.13 5.93
C THR A 338 -32.62 11.40 4.73
N ARG A 339 -33.35 10.39 4.28
CA ARG A 339 -34.20 10.49 3.08
C ARG A 339 -35.45 9.62 3.20
N THR A 340 -36.61 10.20 2.91
CA THR A 340 -37.84 9.46 2.61
C THR A 340 -37.85 9.09 1.13
N VAL A 341 -38.11 7.82 0.83
CA VAL A 341 -38.06 7.29 -0.53
C VAL A 341 -39.43 7.33 -1.20
N SER A 342 -39.45 7.59 -2.50
CA SER A 342 -40.69 7.70 -3.29
C SER A 342 -41.04 6.44 -4.08
N GLU A 343 -40.10 5.51 -4.19
CA GLU A 343 -40.24 4.29 -4.99
C GLU A 343 -39.74 3.10 -4.19
N SER A 344 -40.49 1.99 -4.20
CA SER A 344 -40.02 0.73 -3.63
C SER A 344 -38.87 0.16 -4.48
N GLY A 345 -37.85 -0.39 -3.83
CA GLY A 345 -36.72 -1.03 -4.51
C GLY A 345 -35.48 -1.18 -3.64
N THR A 346 -34.39 -1.62 -4.26
CA THR A 346 -33.07 -1.72 -3.61
C THR A 346 -32.34 -0.38 -3.71
N TYR A 347 -32.07 0.24 -2.58
CA TYR A 347 -31.22 1.41 -2.48
C TYR A 347 -29.80 0.98 -2.12
N TYR A 348 -28.81 1.79 -2.52
CA TYR A 348 -27.40 1.49 -2.26
C TYR A 348 -26.75 2.59 -1.45
N VAL A 349 -25.95 2.20 -0.46
CA VAL A 349 -25.16 3.10 0.37
C VAL A 349 -23.70 2.82 0.08
N GLU A 350 -22.97 3.81 -0.41
CA GLU A 350 -21.53 3.71 -0.66
C GLU A 350 -20.78 4.50 0.42
N VAL A 351 -19.82 3.86 1.06
CA VAL A 351 -18.75 4.50 1.82
C VAL A 351 -17.50 4.41 0.97
N VAL A 352 -16.95 5.53 0.53
CA VAL A 352 -15.83 5.55 -0.43
C VAL A 352 -14.73 6.48 0.02
N GLY A 353 -13.48 6.05 -0.13
CA GLY A 353 -12.32 6.89 0.16
C GLY A 353 -12.28 8.15 -0.72
N THR A 354 -11.71 9.24 -0.19
CA THR A 354 -11.66 10.51 -0.94
C THR A 354 -10.51 10.60 -1.93
N ASP A 355 -9.52 9.74 -1.78
CA ASP A 355 -8.36 9.60 -2.65
C ASP A 355 -7.88 8.14 -2.66
N ALA A 356 -6.95 7.84 -3.57
CA ALA A 356 -6.45 6.48 -3.79
C ALA A 356 -5.51 5.94 -2.70
N GLY A 357 -5.24 6.72 -1.65
CA GLY A 357 -4.44 6.30 -0.49
C GLY A 357 -5.25 6.24 0.80
N THR A 358 -6.55 6.56 0.75
CA THR A 358 -7.41 6.61 1.93
C THR A 358 -7.49 5.23 2.57
N THR A 359 -7.04 5.13 3.83
CA THR A 359 -7.12 3.89 4.60
C THR A 359 -7.70 4.18 5.99
N THR A 360 -8.95 3.78 6.22
CA THR A 360 -9.60 4.05 7.51
C THR A 360 -10.63 3.01 7.90
N ASN A 361 -10.71 2.75 9.20
CA ASN A 361 -11.84 2.03 9.77
C ASN A 361 -13.03 2.98 9.88
N TYR A 362 -14.21 2.49 9.55
CA TYR A 362 -15.44 3.24 9.71
C TYR A 362 -16.53 2.43 10.40
N ARG A 363 -17.54 3.14 10.84
CA ARG A 363 -18.76 2.60 11.41
C ARG A 363 -19.96 3.22 10.70
N LEU A 364 -20.72 2.40 9.99
CA LEU A 364 -21.96 2.78 9.33
C LEU A 364 -23.16 2.41 10.21
N ILE A 365 -24.02 3.36 10.51
CA ILE A 365 -25.33 3.14 11.11
C ILE A 365 -26.38 3.31 10.03
N SER A 366 -27.28 2.35 9.90
CA SER A 366 -28.49 2.49 9.09
C SER A 366 -29.72 2.30 9.96
N ASN A 367 -30.61 3.28 9.96
CA ASN A 367 -31.91 3.21 10.63
C ASN A 367 -33.01 3.41 9.58
N ARG A 368 -33.94 2.47 9.52
CA ARG A 368 -35.16 2.61 8.71
C ARG A 368 -36.34 2.93 9.60
N THR A 369 -37.15 3.88 9.17
CA THR A 369 -38.41 4.24 9.82
C THR A 369 -39.49 4.37 8.76
N GLY A 370 -40.58 3.61 8.92
CA GLY A 370 -41.78 3.78 8.13
C GLY A 370 -42.88 4.39 8.99
N VAL A 371 -43.57 5.41 8.46
CA VAL A 371 -44.99 5.56 8.79
C VAL A 371 -45.67 4.44 8.01
N PRO A 372 -46.42 3.52 8.63
CA PRO A 372 -47.27 2.65 7.84
C PRO A 372 -48.21 3.58 7.08
N GLU A 373 -48.08 3.67 5.75
CA GLU A 373 -49.24 4.02 4.95
C GLU A 373 -50.21 2.86 5.08
N ASP A 374 -50.94 2.88 6.20
CA ASP A 374 -52.31 2.42 6.20
C ASP A 374 -53.10 3.42 5.36
N THR A 375 -52.91 3.37 4.04
CA THR A 375 -53.95 3.77 3.12
C THR A 375 -54.76 2.53 2.78
N ASP A 376 -55.34 1.90 3.81
CA ASP A 376 -56.66 1.31 3.61
C ASP A 376 -57.54 2.44 3.06
N PRO A 377 -58.01 2.38 1.81
CA PRO A 377 -58.87 3.41 1.26
C PRO A 377 -60.20 3.28 1.99
N LEU A 378 -60.34 3.93 3.17
CA LEU A 378 -61.54 4.01 4.01
C LEU A 378 -62.61 3.01 3.54
N THR A 379 -62.51 1.74 3.93
CA THR A 379 -63.69 0.90 3.89
C THR A 379 -64.75 1.68 4.67
N PRO A 380 -65.92 2.01 4.09
CA PRO A 380 -66.92 2.80 4.77
C PRO A 380 -67.18 2.17 6.13
N VAL A 381 -67.04 2.96 7.19
CA VAL A 381 -67.32 2.54 8.56
C VAL A 381 -68.69 1.85 8.56
N GLU A 382 -68.68 0.52 8.71
CA GLU A 382 -69.87 -0.25 9.05
C GLU A 382 -70.33 0.28 10.40
N ARG A 383 -71.35 1.15 10.36
CA ARG A 383 -72.09 1.52 11.56
C ARG A 383 -72.87 0.29 11.98
N PHE A 384 -72.37 -0.43 12.97
CA PHE A 384 -73.19 -1.34 13.76
C PHE A 384 -74.26 -0.52 14.47
N ASP A 385 -75.52 -0.93 14.36
CA ASP A 385 -76.53 -0.45 15.29
C ASP A 385 -76.25 -1.02 16.71
N THR A 386 -76.92 -0.49 17.72
CA THR A 386 -76.68 -0.84 19.13
C THR A 386 -77.04 -2.27 19.52
N ASN A 387 -77.45 -3.13 18.57
CA ASN A 387 -77.82 -4.52 18.83
C ASN A 387 -76.95 -5.56 18.11
N GLY A 388 -75.91 -5.16 17.37
CA GLY A 388 -74.85 -6.08 16.92
C GLY A 388 -75.21 -7.01 15.74
N GLU A 389 -76.07 -6.56 14.81
CA GLU A 389 -76.30 -7.23 13.52
C GLU A 389 -75.72 -6.36 12.37
N PRO A 390 -75.26 -6.97 11.25
CA PRO A 390 -74.68 -6.23 10.12
C PRO A 390 -75.74 -5.35 9.41
N GLY A 391 -75.45 -4.06 9.27
CA GLY A 391 -76.32 -3.12 8.55
C GLY A 391 -76.27 -3.34 7.03
N ILE A 392 -77.44 -3.34 6.39
CA ILE A 392 -77.59 -3.48 4.93
C ILE A 392 -76.97 -2.26 4.21
N GLN A 393 -76.08 -2.51 3.24
CA GLN A 393 -75.41 -1.47 2.45
C GLN A 393 -76.35 -0.86 1.38
N GLY A 394 -76.14 0.44 1.11
CA GLY A 394 -76.99 1.29 0.26
C GLY A 394 -77.01 0.99 -1.25
N ASP A 395 -76.39 -0.09 -1.69
CA ASP A 395 -76.44 -0.53 -3.11
C ASP A 395 -77.45 -1.67 -3.35
N GLU A 396 -78.09 -2.21 -2.30
CA GLU A 396 -79.21 -3.18 -2.41
C GLU A 396 -80.61 -2.53 -2.34
N VAL A 397 -80.71 -1.20 -2.32
CA VAL A 397 -82.02 -0.50 -2.29
C VAL A 397 -82.62 -0.36 -3.70
N LEU A 398 -81.84 -0.58 -4.77
CA LEU A 398 -82.35 -0.53 -6.14
C LEU A 398 -82.92 -1.87 -6.65
N ASP A 399 -82.57 -3.01 -6.03
CA ASP A 399 -83.18 -4.30 -6.34
C ASP A 399 -84.47 -4.56 -5.52
N ALA A 400 -84.61 -3.95 -4.33
CA ALA A 400 -85.82 -4.09 -3.51
C ALA A 400 -87.02 -3.25 -4.00
N ILE A 401 -86.82 -2.28 -4.91
CA ILE A 401 -87.90 -1.49 -5.51
C ILE A 401 -88.41 -2.12 -6.83
N SER A 402 -87.67 -3.07 -7.41
CA SER A 402 -88.10 -3.81 -8.61
C SER A 402 -89.04 -4.98 -8.30
N GLU A 403 -89.12 -5.46 -7.06
CA GLU A 403 -89.93 -6.62 -6.67
C GLU A 403 -91.25 -6.26 -5.97
N PHE A 404 -91.53 -4.96 -5.79
CA PHE A 404 -92.73 -4.45 -5.11
C PHE A 404 -93.81 -3.89 -6.05
N ASN A 405 -93.85 -4.34 -7.30
CA ASN A 405 -94.86 -3.91 -8.29
C ASN A 405 -95.60 -5.06 -9.00
N GLU A 406 -95.81 -6.18 -8.31
CA GLU A 406 -96.89 -7.11 -8.65
C GLU A 406 -97.99 -7.07 -7.57
N GLY A 407 -98.85 -6.06 -7.65
CA GLY A 407 -100.14 -6.08 -6.96
C GLY A 407 -100.49 -4.81 -6.18
N GLY A 408 -100.99 -3.82 -6.92
CA GLY A 408 -102.05 -2.87 -6.54
C GLY A 408 -102.24 -2.40 -5.08
N ASP A 409 -102.35 -1.08 -4.98
CA ASP A 409 -102.96 -0.26 -3.91
C ASP A 409 -102.13 0.07 -2.67
N VAL A 410 -101.30 1.11 -2.78
CA VAL A 410 -100.96 1.99 -1.64
C VAL A 410 -100.90 3.44 -2.15
N GLU A 411 -101.64 4.37 -1.51
CA GLU A 411 -101.63 5.79 -1.88
C GLU A 411 -100.37 6.51 -1.39
N ALA A 412 -99.93 7.53 -2.13
CA ALA A 412 -98.69 8.27 -1.92
C ALA A 412 -98.59 9.06 -0.60
N THR A 413 -99.58 8.97 0.28
CA THR A 413 -99.57 9.59 1.62
C THR A 413 -98.85 8.76 2.69
N ASP A 414 -98.65 7.46 2.48
CA ASP A 414 -98.05 6.58 3.50
C ASP A 414 -96.51 6.58 3.49
N VAL A 415 -95.87 7.15 2.47
CA VAL A 415 -94.39 7.22 2.37
C VAL A 415 -93.82 8.41 3.17
N LEU A 416 -94.61 9.46 3.39
CA LEU A 416 -94.15 10.67 4.11
C LEU A 416 -94.20 10.51 5.64
N ASP A 417 -95.04 9.60 6.16
CA ASP A 417 -95.09 9.29 7.59
C ASP A 417 -93.88 8.46 8.04
N VAL A 418 -93.31 7.63 7.15
CA VAL A 418 -92.10 6.84 7.43
C VAL A 418 -90.85 7.72 7.50
N ILE A 419 -90.78 8.79 6.69
CA ILE A 419 -89.63 9.73 6.70
C ILE A 419 -89.70 10.65 7.93
N SER A 420 -90.89 11.02 8.42
CA SER A 420 -91.02 11.88 9.60
C SER A 420 -90.64 11.17 10.92
N ALA A 421 -90.85 9.85 11.03
CA ALA A 421 -90.44 9.08 12.21
C ALA A 421 -88.91 8.90 12.33
N PHE A 422 -88.15 9.08 11.24
CA PHE A 422 -86.69 8.90 11.24
C PHE A 422 -85.90 10.10 11.79
N ASN A 423 -86.50 11.30 11.82
CA ASN A 423 -85.81 12.53 12.22
C ASN A 423 -86.03 12.98 13.68
N GLU A 424 -86.93 12.35 14.45
CA GLU A 424 -87.22 12.79 15.84
C GLU A 424 -86.41 12.09 16.95
N ASN A 425 -85.53 11.13 16.65
CA ASN A 425 -84.78 10.40 17.69
C ASN A 425 -83.25 10.59 17.66
N SER A 426 -82.77 11.68 17.08
CA SER A 426 -81.35 12.10 17.11
C SER A 426 -81.19 13.38 17.93
N GLY A 427 -81.38 13.28 19.25
CA GLY A 427 -81.11 14.32 20.24
C GLY A 427 -80.27 13.77 21.39
#